data_AF-A0A4R6Q3F5-F1
#
_entry.id   AF-A0A4R6Q3F5-F1
#
_cell.length_a   1.000
_cell.length_b   1.000
_cell.length_c   1.000
_cell.angle_alpha   90.00
_cell.angle_beta   90.00
_cell.angle_gamma   90.00
#
_symmetry.space_group_name_H-M   'P 1'
#
loop_
_entity.id
_entity.type
_entity.pdbx_description
1 polymer ?
#
loop_
_entity_poly.entity_id
_entity_poly.type
_entity_poly.pdbx_seq_one_letter_code
_entity_poly.pdbx_strand_id
1 'polypeptide(L)'
;MGLFSKECAVCGGTADLLSGKKISDGKICKECVEKLSPWFTDYDGATTESIKNQIAARRENRGKLDNFNVTKAWGVKKYPVATQFIYDGENRNFVVVEGPEETFREKNPDIISFSQVRDVYLEVAEDWSETKDQYAVKKTSAQLLQENYDKVYWRYDFILHIELDHPYLTEISYQMNFKTTVMKVPQRKFMYRRGLEFNGEFRRKEIKEQIARLKSLIESEDGAIDRGKAVDAIIGANDNEPMAEAVVSGIKDDIYLSKIANIIKHVERANRISDLLLA
;
A
#
# COMPACT_ATOMS: atom_id res chain seq x y z
N MET A 1 -26.80 -16.03 35.31
CA MET A 1 -27.63 -16.05 34.09
C MET A 1 -26.68 -16.14 32.90
N GLY A 2 -26.80 -17.21 32.10
CA GLY A 2 -25.77 -17.68 31.18
C GLY A 2 -25.58 -16.76 29.98
N LEU A 3 -24.34 -16.31 29.79
CA LEU A 3 -23.88 -15.71 28.54
C LEU A 3 -23.97 -16.80 27.47
N PHE A 4 -24.81 -16.60 26.45
CA PHE A 4 -25.03 -17.54 25.36
C PHE A 4 -23.68 -17.84 24.68
N SER A 5 -23.04 -18.95 25.03
CA SER A 5 -21.90 -19.48 24.30
C SER A 5 -22.39 -20.58 23.37
N LYS A 6 -21.93 -20.55 22.13
CA LYS A 6 -22.18 -21.63 21.16
C LYS A 6 -20.95 -22.51 21.10
N GLU A 7 -21.13 -23.80 20.86
CA GLU A 7 -20.01 -24.72 20.65
C GLU A 7 -19.31 -24.40 19.32
N CYS A 8 -17.98 -24.45 19.30
CA CYS A 8 -17.19 -24.26 18.10
C CYS A 8 -17.32 -25.48 17.18
N ALA A 9 -17.79 -25.28 15.95
CA ALA A 9 -17.99 -26.35 14.97
C ALA A 9 -16.68 -27.08 14.57
N VAL A 10 -15.53 -26.44 14.77
CA VAL A 10 -14.21 -26.99 14.38
C VAL A 10 -13.55 -27.78 15.52
N CYS A 11 -13.53 -27.24 16.75
CA CYS A 11 -12.80 -27.82 17.86
C CYS A 11 -13.66 -28.30 19.05
N GLY A 12 -14.97 -28.06 19.04
CA GLY A 12 -15.86 -28.39 20.16
C GLY A 12 -15.72 -27.49 21.41
N GLY A 13 -14.80 -26.51 21.38
CA GLY A 13 -14.61 -25.57 22.48
C GLY A 13 -15.68 -24.48 22.54
N THR A 14 -15.67 -23.68 23.61
CA THR A 14 -16.60 -22.55 23.78
C THR A 14 -16.30 -21.44 22.77
N ALA A 15 -17.23 -21.14 21.87
CA ALA A 15 -17.17 -20.00 20.97
C ALA A 15 -17.97 -18.84 21.55
N ASP A 16 -17.26 -17.87 22.12
CA ASP A 16 -17.86 -16.65 22.64
C ASP A 16 -18.60 -15.89 21.54
N LEU A 17 -19.76 -15.34 21.90
CA LEU A 17 -20.67 -14.76 20.91
C LEU A 17 -20.08 -13.51 20.24
N LEU A 18 -19.22 -12.78 20.95
CA LEU A 18 -18.56 -11.55 20.49
C LEU A 18 -17.25 -11.78 19.74
N SER A 19 -16.49 -12.83 20.07
CA SER A 19 -15.14 -13.03 19.53
C SER A 19 -15.06 -14.11 18.45
N GLY A 20 -16.05 -15.01 18.37
CA GLY A 20 -16.11 -16.03 17.34
C GLY A 20 -16.77 -15.57 16.03
N LYS A 21 -16.35 -16.14 14.90
CA LYS A 21 -16.91 -15.86 13.57
C LYS A 21 -18.06 -16.81 13.25
N LYS A 22 -19.11 -16.28 12.64
CA LYS A 22 -20.22 -17.08 12.10
C LYS A 22 -19.75 -17.72 10.79
N ILE A 23 -20.15 -18.96 10.56
CA ILE A 23 -19.97 -19.68 9.30
C ILE A 23 -21.34 -20.23 8.84
N SER A 24 -21.41 -20.76 7.62
CA SER A 24 -22.67 -21.20 6.99
C SER A 24 -23.48 -22.19 7.84
N ASP A 25 -22.79 -23.12 8.50
CA ASP A 25 -23.33 -24.26 9.26
C ASP A 25 -22.97 -24.23 10.75
N GLY A 26 -22.46 -23.10 11.27
CA GLY A 26 -22.00 -23.04 12.66
C GLY A 26 -21.32 -21.73 13.08
N LYS A 27 -20.50 -21.83 14.13
CA LYS A 27 -19.67 -20.74 14.65
C LYS A 27 -18.29 -21.28 14.99
N ILE A 28 -17.24 -20.49 14.76
CA ILE A 28 -15.87 -20.83 15.11
C ILE A 28 -15.33 -19.91 16.20
N CYS A 29 -14.53 -20.45 17.13
CA CYS A 29 -13.92 -19.67 18.20
C CYS A 29 -12.71 -18.85 17.70
N LYS A 30 -12.29 -17.86 18.47
CA LYS A 30 -11.16 -16.97 18.15
C LYS A 30 -9.87 -17.74 17.83
N GLU A 31 -9.57 -18.79 18.59
CA GLU A 31 -8.37 -19.62 18.38
C GLU A 31 -8.39 -20.40 17.05
N CYS A 32 -9.58 -20.77 16.56
CA CYS A 32 -9.71 -21.39 15.23
C CYS A 32 -9.56 -20.35 14.13
N VAL A 33 -10.07 -19.12 14.34
CA VAL A 33 -9.88 -18.00 13.40
C VAL A 33 -8.40 -17.65 13.25
N GLU A 34 -7.65 -17.60 14.35
CA GLU A 34 -6.20 -17.30 14.33
C GLU A 34 -5.35 -18.36 13.60
N LYS A 35 -5.89 -19.57 13.36
CA LYS A 35 -5.23 -20.62 12.57
C LYS A 35 -5.46 -20.48 11.07
N LEU A 36 -6.44 -19.69 10.63
CA LEU A 36 -6.73 -19.45 9.22
C LEU A 36 -5.75 -18.46 8.61
N SER A 37 -5.86 -18.26 7.30
CA SER A 37 -5.07 -17.23 6.62
C SER A 37 -5.50 -15.84 7.13
N PRO A 38 -4.57 -14.91 7.39
CA PRO A 38 -4.91 -13.52 7.69
C PRO A 38 -5.66 -12.83 6.54
N TRP A 39 -5.60 -13.38 5.33
CA TRP A 39 -6.25 -12.88 4.14
C TRP A 39 -7.64 -13.51 3.90
N PHE A 40 -8.06 -14.46 4.74
CA PHE A 40 -9.37 -15.10 4.61
C PHE A 40 -10.48 -14.19 5.15
N THR A 41 -11.43 -13.84 4.28
CA THR A 41 -12.52 -12.90 4.56
C THR A 41 -13.92 -13.49 4.42
N ASP A 42 -14.11 -14.55 3.61
CA ASP A 42 -15.43 -15.14 3.34
C ASP A 42 -15.86 -16.17 4.39
N TYR A 43 -16.11 -15.69 5.61
CA TYR A 43 -16.60 -16.54 6.70
C TYR A 43 -18.05 -16.99 6.49
N ASP A 44 -18.90 -16.12 5.98
CA ASP A 44 -20.34 -16.37 5.89
C ASP A 44 -20.69 -17.49 4.89
N GLY A 45 -19.92 -17.62 3.80
CA GLY A 45 -20.05 -18.71 2.83
C GLY A 45 -19.34 -20.01 3.23
N ALA A 46 -18.48 -19.99 4.24
CA ALA A 46 -17.64 -21.13 4.58
C ALA A 46 -18.40 -22.22 5.34
N THR A 47 -18.10 -23.49 5.02
CA THR A 47 -18.58 -24.65 5.79
C THR A 47 -17.55 -25.08 6.83
N THR A 48 -17.99 -25.81 7.86
CA THR A 48 -17.08 -26.39 8.86
C THR A 48 -15.97 -27.22 8.22
N GLU A 49 -16.29 -27.98 7.16
CA GLU A 49 -15.34 -28.79 6.40
C GLU A 49 -14.32 -27.92 5.66
N SER A 50 -14.77 -26.86 4.99
CA SER A 50 -13.88 -25.90 4.30
C SER A 50 -12.86 -25.29 5.26
N ILE A 51 -13.30 -24.89 6.47
CA ILE A 51 -12.41 -24.34 7.51
C ILE A 51 -11.40 -25.40 7.99
N LYS A 52 -11.83 -26.64 8.21
CA LYS A 52 -10.91 -27.74 8.58
C LYS A 52 -9.86 -27.99 7.51
N ASN A 53 -10.27 -27.98 6.24
CA ASN A 53 -9.37 -28.17 5.10
C ASN A 53 -8.36 -27.01 4.99
N GLN A 54 -8.78 -25.76 5.21
CA GLN A 54 -7.88 -24.63 5.25
C GLN A 54 -6.85 -24.74 6.39
N ILE A 55 -7.27 -25.12 7.60
CA ILE A 55 -6.35 -25.34 8.73
C ILE A 55 -5.35 -26.44 8.41
N ALA A 56 -5.78 -27.54 7.78
CA ALA A 56 -4.90 -28.62 7.35
C ALA A 56 -3.89 -28.12 6.31
N ALA A 57 -4.34 -27.41 5.27
CA ALA A 57 -3.48 -26.80 4.26
C ALA A 57 -2.44 -25.85 4.86
N ARG A 58 -2.80 -25.06 5.89
CA ARG A 58 -1.87 -24.18 6.60
C ARG A 58 -0.84 -24.92 7.47
N ARG A 59 -1.14 -26.15 7.93
CA ARG A 59 -0.15 -27.00 8.59
C ARG A 59 0.89 -27.50 7.58
N GLU A 60 0.46 -27.88 6.38
CA GLU A 60 1.37 -28.27 5.29
C GLU A 60 2.22 -27.08 4.81
N ASN A 61 1.63 -25.88 4.75
CA ASN A 61 2.33 -24.64 4.43
C ASN A 61 3.54 -24.38 5.34
N ARG A 62 3.48 -24.81 6.61
CA ARG A 62 4.61 -24.67 7.54
C ARG A 62 5.84 -25.47 7.08
N GLY A 63 5.65 -26.64 6.48
CA GLY A 63 6.77 -27.41 5.91
C GLY A 63 7.36 -26.76 4.66
N LYS A 64 6.54 -26.07 3.86
CA LYS A 64 7.01 -25.25 2.72
C LYS A 64 7.83 -24.06 3.20
N LEU A 65 7.49 -23.50 4.36
CA LEU A 65 8.19 -22.36 4.94
C LEU A 65 9.64 -22.70 5.25
N ASP A 66 9.92 -23.89 5.77
CA ASP A 66 11.29 -24.34 6.07
C ASP A 66 12.17 -24.39 4.81
N ASN A 67 11.58 -24.69 3.65
CA ASN A 67 12.27 -24.73 2.35
C ASN A 67 12.26 -23.40 1.59
N PHE A 68 11.63 -22.35 2.13
CA PHE A 68 11.53 -21.05 1.46
C PHE A 68 12.89 -20.35 1.46
N ASN A 69 13.50 -20.16 0.28
CA ASN A 69 14.79 -19.52 0.10
C ASN A 69 14.61 -18.04 -0.29
N VAL A 70 14.88 -17.12 0.63
CA VAL A 70 14.63 -15.71 0.39
C VAL A 70 15.58 -15.17 -0.67
N THR A 71 15.04 -14.81 -1.84
CA THR A 71 15.79 -14.12 -2.90
C THR A 71 15.82 -12.62 -2.64
N LYS A 72 14.68 -12.04 -2.26
CA LYS A 72 14.59 -10.62 -1.92
C LYS A 72 13.34 -10.28 -1.12
N ALA A 73 13.47 -9.33 -0.20
CA ALA A 73 12.35 -8.64 0.44
C ALA A 73 12.19 -7.21 -0.05
N TRP A 74 10.95 -6.83 -0.35
CA TRP A 74 10.52 -5.48 -0.71
C TRP A 74 9.56 -4.95 0.34
N GLY A 75 9.89 -3.80 0.93
CA GLY A 75 9.06 -3.18 1.96
C GLY A 75 9.84 -2.15 2.76
N VAL A 76 9.16 -1.52 3.72
CA VAL A 76 9.79 -0.50 4.56
C VAL A 76 10.47 -1.17 5.75
N LYS A 77 11.78 -1.43 5.65
CA LYS A 77 12.56 -2.12 6.70
C LYS A 77 12.62 -1.36 8.04
N LYS A 78 12.41 -0.04 8.03
CA LYS A 78 12.53 0.83 9.22
C LYS A 78 11.46 0.57 10.29
N TYR A 79 10.30 0.01 9.92
CA TYR A 79 9.18 -0.12 10.83
C TYR A 79 8.86 -1.61 11.10
N PRO A 80 8.83 -2.06 12.36
CA PRO A 80 8.55 -3.46 12.71
C PRO A 80 7.16 -3.96 12.32
N VAL A 81 6.24 -3.04 12.01
CA VAL A 81 4.85 -3.29 11.64
C VAL A 81 4.58 -2.94 10.17
N ALA A 82 5.61 -2.68 9.36
CA ALA A 82 5.42 -2.45 7.93
C ALA A 82 5.29 -3.77 7.18
N THR A 83 4.33 -3.85 6.27
CA THR A 83 4.16 -5.00 5.39
C THR A 83 5.36 -5.14 4.44
N GLN A 84 5.79 -6.37 4.23
CA GLN A 84 6.82 -6.74 3.30
C GLN A 84 6.30 -7.79 2.32
N PHE A 85 6.72 -7.63 1.07
CA PHE A 85 6.62 -8.65 0.03
C PHE A 85 7.96 -9.37 -0.03
N ILE A 86 8.00 -10.65 0.28
CA ILE A 86 9.22 -11.46 0.29
C ILE A 86 9.03 -12.59 -0.72
N TYR A 87 10.00 -12.82 -1.59
CA TYR A 87 9.89 -13.89 -2.57
C TYR A 87 11.13 -14.77 -2.64
N ASP A 88 10.87 -16.00 -3.06
CA ASP A 88 11.81 -17.04 -3.43
C ASP A 88 11.73 -17.21 -4.95
N GLY A 89 12.77 -16.76 -5.65
CA GLY A 89 12.87 -16.83 -7.09
C GLY A 89 13.20 -18.22 -7.61
N GLU A 90 13.82 -19.08 -6.79
CA GLU A 90 14.17 -20.46 -7.19
C GLU A 90 12.93 -21.35 -7.18
N ASN A 91 12.15 -21.30 -6.09
CA ASN A 91 10.92 -22.08 -5.96
C ASN A 91 9.68 -21.35 -6.51
N ARG A 92 9.85 -20.12 -7.04
CA ARG A 92 8.78 -19.26 -7.57
C ARG A 92 7.60 -19.10 -6.60
N ASN A 93 7.92 -18.78 -5.35
CA ASN A 93 6.94 -18.55 -4.29
C ASN A 93 7.12 -17.16 -3.67
N PHE A 94 6.05 -16.60 -3.11
CA PHE A 94 6.12 -15.38 -2.33
C PHE A 94 5.26 -15.45 -1.07
N VAL A 95 5.52 -14.51 -0.17
CA VAL A 95 4.73 -14.24 1.02
C VAL A 95 4.54 -12.74 1.15
N VAL A 96 3.38 -12.34 1.66
CA VAL A 96 3.11 -10.97 2.10
C VAL A 96 2.82 -11.02 3.58
N VAL A 97 3.60 -10.28 4.37
CA VAL A 97 3.61 -10.41 5.82
C VAL A 97 3.93 -9.08 6.48
N GLU A 98 3.31 -8.82 7.61
CA GLU A 98 3.67 -7.67 8.44
C GLU A 98 5.02 -7.93 9.13
N GLY A 99 5.90 -6.94 9.10
CA GLY A 99 7.14 -6.93 9.85
C GLY A 99 8.36 -7.36 9.07
N PRO A 100 9.52 -7.42 9.74
CA PRO A 100 10.79 -7.55 9.08
C PRO A 100 11.02 -8.97 8.54
N GLU A 101 11.80 -9.07 7.46
CA GLU A 101 12.20 -10.30 6.77
C GLU A 101 12.85 -11.32 7.72
N GLU A 102 13.44 -10.88 8.83
CA GLU A 102 14.10 -11.76 9.78
C GLU A 102 13.11 -12.55 10.65
N THR A 103 11.89 -12.02 10.85
CA THR A 103 10.89 -12.62 11.78
C THR A 103 9.67 -13.19 11.08
N PHE A 104 9.56 -13.08 9.75
CA PHE A 104 8.37 -13.54 9.03
C PHE A 104 8.05 -15.03 9.25
N ARG A 105 9.08 -15.86 9.46
CA ARG A 105 8.91 -17.31 9.67
C ARG A 105 8.10 -17.61 10.93
N GLU A 106 8.24 -16.79 11.97
CA GLU A 106 7.52 -16.93 13.24
C GLU A 106 6.01 -16.70 13.07
N LYS A 107 5.62 -15.91 12.06
CA LYS A 107 4.22 -15.56 11.76
C LYS A 107 3.49 -16.60 10.92
N ASN A 108 4.17 -17.62 10.40
CA ASN A 108 3.61 -18.63 9.50
C ASN A 108 2.73 -18.03 8.37
N PRO A 109 3.28 -17.16 7.51
CA PRO A 109 2.52 -16.52 6.44
C PRO A 109 2.13 -17.54 5.37
N ASP A 110 1.07 -17.26 4.62
CA ASP A 110 0.69 -18.08 3.45
C ASP A 110 1.76 -17.99 2.37
N ILE A 111 2.30 -19.13 1.94
CA ILE A 111 3.24 -19.22 0.83
C ILE A 111 2.44 -19.48 -0.43
N ILE A 112 2.56 -18.54 -1.38
CA ILE A 112 1.79 -18.54 -2.60
C ILE A 112 2.74 -18.74 -3.78
N SER A 113 2.39 -19.68 -4.66
CA SER A 113 3.12 -19.88 -5.91
C SER A 113 2.81 -18.77 -6.91
N PHE A 114 3.80 -18.35 -7.68
CA PHE A 114 3.60 -17.38 -8.76
C PHE A 114 2.56 -17.86 -9.77
N SER A 115 2.45 -19.19 -9.97
CA SER A 115 1.47 -19.78 -10.87
C SER A 115 0.02 -19.61 -10.41
N GLN A 116 -0.20 -19.26 -9.14
CA GLN A 116 -1.53 -19.00 -8.60
C GLN A 116 -1.96 -17.55 -8.79
N VAL A 117 -1.08 -16.68 -9.28
CA VAL A 117 -1.41 -15.27 -9.52
C VAL A 117 -2.19 -15.13 -10.82
N ARG A 118 -3.42 -14.62 -10.72
CA ARG A 118 -4.29 -14.32 -11.86
C ARG A 118 -4.01 -12.93 -12.42
N ASP A 119 -3.94 -11.93 -11.54
CA ASP A 119 -3.65 -10.56 -11.93
C ASP A 119 -3.04 -9.76 -10.78
N VAL A 120 -2.44 -8.62 -11.12
CA VAL A 120 -1.83 -7.67 -10.17
C VAL A 120 -2.15 -6.25 -10.62
N TYR A 121 -2.73 -5.46 -9.71
CA TYR A 121 -3.01 -4.04 -9.95
C TYR A 121 -2.63 -3.17 -8.75
N LEU A 122 -2.32 -1.91 -9.02
CA LEU A 122 -1.98 -0.91 -8.02
C LEU A 122 -3.17 0.00 -7.80
N GLU A 123 -3.71 0.02 -6.59
CA GLU A 123 -4.60 1.08 -6.13
C GLU A 123 -3.77 2.22 -5.53
N VAL A 124 -4.05 3.44 -5.99
CA VAL A 124 -3.52 4.66 -5.41
C VAL A 124 -4.67 5.47 -4.85
N ALA A 125 -4.69 5.61 -3.53
CA ALA A 125 -5.61 6.49 -2.84
C ALA A 125 -5.00 7.89 -2.74
N GLU A 126 -5.57 8.84 -3.49
CA GLU A 126 -5.23 10.25 -3.41
C GLU A 126 -6.32 11.02 -2.66
N ASP A 127 -5.98 11.39 -1.42
CA ASP A 127 -6.81 12.19 -0.52
C ASP A 127 -6.16 13.55 -0.24
N TRP A 128 -6.88 14.39 0.48
CA TRP A 128 -6.34 15.63 1.02
C TRP A 128 -6.75 15.88 2.47
N SER A 129 -6.06 16.81 3.11
CA SER A 129 -6.41 17.34 4.43
C SER A 129 -6.00 18.81 4.56
N GLU A 130 -6.63 19.54 5.47
CA GLU A 130 -6.32 20.95 5.73
C GLU A 130 -5.04 21.14 6.55
N THR A 131 -4.61 20.09 7.26
CA THR A 131 -3.43 20.14 8.12
C THR A 131 -2.37 19.13 7.67
N LYS A 132 -1.10 19.40 8.05
CA LYS A 132 0.04 18.53 7.77
C LYS A 132 0.06 17.26 8.64
N ASP A 133 -0.76 17.21 9.69
CA ASP A 133 -0.75 16.14 10.69
C ASP A 133 -1.04 14.79 10.03
N GLN A 134 -0.22 13.78 10.29
CA GLN A 134 -0.40 12.44 9.76
C GLN A 134 -1.77 11.82 10.13
N TYR A 135 -2.40 12.26 11.22
CA TYR A 135 -3.71 11.79 11.69
C TYR A 135 -4.90 12.67 11.25
N ALA A 136 -4.65 13.67 10.40
CA ALA A 136 -5.72 14.52 9.91
C ALA A 136 -6.79 13.70 9.17
N VAL A 137 -8.05 14.09 9.34
CA VAL A 137 -9.18 13.48 8.63
C VAL A 137 -8.93 13.62 7.13
N LYS A 138 -8.83 12.48 6.46
CA LYS A 138 -8.71 12.41 5.00
C LYS A 138 -10.05 12.75 4.37
N LYS A 139 -10.01 13.63 3.39
CA LYS A 139 -11.17 14.01 2.57
C LYS A 139 -10.88 13.61 1.13
N THR A 140 -11.89 13.13 0.43
CA THR A 140 -11.76 12.71 -0.96
C THR A 140 -11.53 13.92 -1.85
N SER A 141 -10.62 13.78 -2.81
CA SER A 141 -10.25 14.84 -3.76
C SER A 141 -11.42 15.42 -4.57
N ALA A 142 -12.47 14.62 -4.79
CA ALA A 142 -13.71 15.05 -5.44
C ALA A 142 -14.49 16.14 -4.68
N GLN A 143 -14.27 16.29 -3.37
CA GLN A 143 -14.98 17.26 -2.53
C GLN A 143 -14.26 18.62 -2.41
N LEU A 144 -13.08 18.77 -3.00
CA LEU A 144 -12.26 19.98 -2.84
C LEU A 144 -12.56 21.02 -3.92
N LEU A 145 -13.06 22.19 -3.48
CA LEU A 145 -13.25 23.37 -4.33
C LEU A 145 -11.89 23.95 -4.79
N GLN A 146 -11.87 24.50 -6.01
CA GLN A 146 -10.64 24.97 -6.66
C GLN A 146 -9.90 26.06 -5.87
N GLU A 147 -10.64 26.95 -5.24
CA GLU A 147 -10.15 28.04 -4.39
C GLU A 147 -9.44 27.60 -3.11
N ASN A 148 -9.50 26.31 -2.77
CA ASN A 148 -8.92 25.76 -1.54
C ASN A 148 -7.69 24.87 -1.82
N TYR A 149 -7.27 24.69 -3.08
CA TYR A 149 -6.11 23.83 -3.41
C TYR A 149 -4.79 24.32 -2.80
N ASP A 150 -4.68 25.60 -2.45
CA ASP A 150 -3.50 26.22 -1.84
C ASP A 150 -3.35 25.93 -0.32
N LYS A 151 -4.46 25.57 0.32
CA LYS A 151 -4.55 25.37 1.77
C LYS A 151 -4.44 23.92 2.21
N VAL A 152 -4.33 22.98 1.27
CA VAL A 152 -4.41 21.55 1.56
C VAL A 152 -3.06 20.84 1.44
N TYR A 153 -3.00 19.68 2.07
CA TYR A 153 -1.94 18.69 1.94
C TYR A 153 -2.51 17.47 1.26
N TRP A 154 -1.91 17.10 0.13
CA TRP A 154 -2.24 15.91 -0.62
C TRP A 154 -1.60 14.68 0.02
N ARG A 155 -2.31 13.56 -0.04
CA ARG A 155 -2.00 12.33 0.67
C ARG A 155 -2.09 11.17 -0.30
N TYR A 156 -1.03 10.38 -0.34
CA TYR A 156 -0.93 9.23 -1.23
C TYR A 156 -0.64 7.98 -0.42
N ASP A 157 -1.50 6.98 -0.58
CA ASP A 157 -1.30 5.61 -0.14
C ASP A 157 -1.32 4.67 -1.35
N PHE A 158 -0.47 3.64 -1.29
CA PHE A 158 -0.22 2.71 -2.37
C PHE A 158 -0.51 1.30 -1.89
N ILE A 159 -1.53 0.68 -2.47
CA ILE A 159 -1.97 -0.67 -2.13
C ILE A 159 -1.81 -1.51 -3.40
N LEU A 160 -0.96 -2.53 -3.33
CA LEU A 160 -0.83 -3.49 -4.41
C LEU A 160 -1.79 -4.66 -4.14
N HIS A 161 -2.73 -4.89 -5.04
CA HIS A 161 -3.65 -6.01 -4.97
C HIS A 161 -3.15 -7.14 -5.87
N ILE A 162 -3.12 -8.35 -5.32
CA ILE A 162 -2.68 -9.56 -6.00
C ILE A 162 -3.86 -10.52 -6.01
N GLU A 163 -4.48 -10.70 -7.17
CA GLU A 163 -5.57 -11.65 -7.36
C GLU A 163 -5.03 -13.06 -7.54
N LEU A 164 -5.65 -14.00 -6.85
CA LEU A 164 -5.19 -15.39 -6.76
C LEU A 164 -6.26 -16.37 -7.25
N ASP A 165 -5.77 -17.48 -7.81
CA ASP A 165 -6.50 -18.73 -8.03
C ASP A 165 -6.14 -19.69 -6.88
N HIS A 166 -6.74 -19.44 -5.72
CA HIS A 166 -6.53 -20.26 -4.53
C HIS A 166 -7.88 -20.46 -3.80
N PRO A 167 -8.18 -21.69 -3.33
CA PRO A 167 -9.52 -22.08 -2.85
C PRO A 167 -10.01 -21.28 -1.63
N TYR A 168 -9.10 -20.73 -0.83
CA TYR A 168 -9.42 -19.96 0.37
C TYR A 168 -8.86 -18.54 0.37
N LEU A 169 -8.19 -18.14 -0.72
CA LEU A 169 -7.45 -16.89 -0.77
C LEU A 169 -7.61 -16.30 -2.15
N THR A 170 -8.53 -15.36 -2.30
CA THR A 170 -8.85 -14.78 -3.60
C THR A 170 -7.99 -13.56 -3.91
N GLU A 171 -7.52 -12.86 -2.88
CA GLU A 171 -6.81 -11.59 -3.00
C GLU A 171 -5.87 -11.35 -1.82
N ILE A 172 -4.69 -10.79 -2.10
CA ILE A 172 -3.78 -10.23 -1.10
C ILE A 172 -3.64 -8.74 -1.35
N SER A 173 -3.92 -7.93 -0.32
CA SER A 173 -3.70 -6.48 -0.36
C SER A 173 -2.39 -6.11 0.37
N TYR A 174 -1.40 -5.63 -0.38
CA TYR A 174 -0.10 -5.23 0.12
C TYR A 174 0.03 -3.70 0.22
N GLN A 175 -0.07 -3.16 1.44
CA GLN A 175 0.22 -1.75 1.73
C GLN A 175 1.72 -1.46 1.55
N MET A 176 2.08 -0.73 0.48
CA MET A 176 3.48 -0.57 0.06
C MET A 176 4.23 0.52 0.82
N ASN A 177 3.51 1.55 1.27
CA ASN A 177 4.02 2.64 2.08
C ASN A 177 3.50 2.49 3.52
N PHE A 178 4.41 2.45 4.49
CA PHE A 178 4.01 2.40 5.90
C PHE A 178 3.43 3.73 6.39
N LYS A 179 3.98 4.84 5.92
CA LYS A 179 3.45 6.17 6.19
C LYS A 179 2.84 6.75 4.92
N THR A 180 1.66 7.33 5.05
CA THR A 180 1.05 8.12 3.98
C THR A 180 2.00 9.21 3.51
N THR A 181 2.18 9.30 2.20
CA THR A 181 3.02 10.34 1.62
C THR A 181 2.23 11.65 1.62
N VAL A 182 2.61 12.55 2.52
CA VAL A 182 2.01 13.89 2.62
C VAL A 182 2.84 14.88 1.80
N MET A 183 2.18 15.60 0.90
CA MET A 183 2.79 16.55 -0.02
C MET A 183 1.98 17.86 -0.06
N LYS A 184 2.67 19.00 0.01
CA LYS A 184 2.07 20.30 -0.30
C LYS A 184 2.51 20.70 -1.70
N VAL A 185 1.56 21.04 -2.56
CA VAL A 185 1.87 21.47 -3.92
C VAL A 185 2.31 22.94 -3.90
N PRO A 186 3.48 23.27 -4.46
CA PRO A 186 3.94 24.65 -4.59
C PRO A 186 2.93 25.46 -5.37
N GLN A 187 2.59 26.63 -4.85
CA GLN A 187 1.70 27.57 -5.54
C GLN A 187 2.56 28.50 -6.38
N ARG A 188 2.39 28.44 -7.70
CA ARG A 188 2.94 29.45 -8.62
C ARG A 188 1.81 30.42 -8.95
N LYS A 189 2.12 31.73 -9.03
CA LYS A 189 1.16 32.87 -9.09
C LYS A 189 0.04 32.76 -10.16
N PHE A 190 0.08 31.78 -11.07
CA PHE A 190 -0.89 31.60 -12.15
C PHE A 190 -1.45 30.16 -12.30
N MET A 191 -1.14 29.22 -11.38
CA MET A 191 -1.61 27.84 -11.51
C MET A 191 -1.96 27.23 -10.14
N TYR A 192 -3.26 27.10 -9.87
CA TYR A 192 -3.76 26.28 -8.77
C TYR A 192 -3.69 24.81 -9.20
N ARG A 193 -2.77 24.07 -8.61
CA ARG A 193 -2.58 22.66 -8.98
C ARG A 193 -3.40 21.75 -8.09
N ARG A 194 -4.19 20.92 -8.76
CA ARG A 194 -4.92 19.81 -8.19
C ARG A 194 -3.95 18.63 -8.04
N GLY A 195 -3.35 18.48 -6.87
CA GLY A 195 -2.56 17.29 -6.49
C GLY A 195 -1.64 16.76 -7.59
N LEU A 196 -1.65 15.45 -7.78
CA LEU A 196 -1.04 14.76 -8.93
C LEU A 196 -2.09 14.19 -9.87
N GLU A 197 -3.37 14.15 -9.45
CA GLU A 197 -4.44 13.45 -10.16
C GLU A 197 -4.02 12.01 -10.47
N PHE A 198 -3.55 11.35 -9.42
CA PHE A 198 -3.04 10.00 -9.39
C PHE A 198 -3.86 9.15 -8.41
N ASN A 199 -5.18 9.26 -8.54
CA ASN A 199 -6.15 8.43 -7.83
C ASN A 199 -6.65 7.31 -8.75
N GLY A 200 -6.83 6.11 -8.23
CA GLY A 200 -7.50 5.02 -8.93
C GLY A 200 -6.71 3.73 -8.96
N GLU A 201 -7.23 2.78 -9.72
CA GLU A 201 -6.65 1.46 -9.93
C GLU A 201 -5.92 1.41 -11.26
N PHE A 202 -4.69 0.91 -11.25
CA PHE A 202 -3.82 0.84 -12.41
C PHE A 202 -3.32 -0.58 -12.61
N ARG A 203 -3.62 -1.18 -13.75
CA ARG A 203 -3.07 -2.49 -14.16
C ARG A 203 -1.67 -2.33 -14.74
N ARG A 204 -0.97 -3.44 -14.97
CA ARG A 204 0.45 -3.48 -15.40
C ARG A 204 0.84 -2.47 -16.49
N LYS A 205 0.03 -2.32 -17.55
CA LYS A 205 0.31 -1.35 -18.63
C LYS A 205 0.18 0.10 -18.14
N GLU A 206 -0.91 0.40 -17.45
CA GLU A 206 -1.22 1.72 -16.91
C GLU A 206 -0.19 2.13 -15.84
N ILE A 207 0.31 1.19 -15.02
CA ILE A 207 1.39 1.47 -14.06
C ILE A 207 2.63 2.04 -14.79
N LYS A 208 3.03 1.46 -15.93
CA LYS A 208 4.17 1.95 -16.72
C LYS A 208 3.91 3.34 -17.30
N GLU A 209 2.70 3.59 -17.77
CA GLU A 209 2.27 4.90 -18.28
C GLU A 209 2.29 5.95 -17.16
N GLN A 210 1.82 5.62 -15.96
CA GLN A 210 1.86 6.54 -14.82
C GLN A 210 3.30 6.81 -14.35
N ILE A 211 4.21 5.83 -14.40
CA ILE A 211 5.64 6.07 -14.14
C ILE A 211 6.20 7.08 -15.14
N ALA A 212 5.92 6.90 -16.44
CA ALA A 212 6.38 7.81 -17.48
C ALA A 212 5.80 9.23 -17.30
N ARG A 213 4.49 9.33 -17.03
CA ARG A 213 3.81 10.60 -16.72
C ARG A 213 4.46 11.33 -15.54
N LEU A 214 4.69 10.63 -14.43
CA LEU A 214 5.28 11.22 -13.23
C LEU A 214 6.74 11.65 -13.43
N LYS A 215 7.53 10.90 -14.22
CA LYS A 215 8.90 11.29 -14.59
C LYS A 215 8.92 12.55 -15.45
N SER A 216 8.06 12.61 -16.47
CA SER A 216 7.90 13.80 -17.31
C SER A 216 7.44 15.01 -16.49
N LEU A 217 6.58 14.80 -15.49
CA LEU A 217 6.19 15.86 -14.56
C LEU A 217 7.42 16.41 -13.81
N ILE A 218 8.25 15.55 -13.20
CA ILE A 218 9.47 16.00 -12.51
C ILE A 218 10.37 16.83 -13.45
N GLU A 219 10.65 16.33 -14.66
CA GLU A 219 11.49 17.03 -15.64
C GLU A 219 10.93 18.40 -16.03
N SER A 220 9.61 18.47 -16.24
CA SER A 220 8.93 19.73 -16.57
C SER A 220 8.96 20.74 -15.42
N GLU A 221 8.87 20.25 -14.18
CA GLU A 221 8.91 21.07 -12.98
C GLU A 221 10.30 21.58 -12.67
N ASP A 222 11.31 20.72 -12.77
CA ASP A 222 12.71 21.07 -12.56
C ASP A 222 13.14 22.14 -13.57
N GLY A 223 12.82 21.94 -14.85
CA GLY A 223 13.07 22.95 -15.89
C GLY A 223 12.30 24.27 -15.69
N ALA A 224 11.11 24.23 -15.08
CA ALA A 224 10.37 25.44 -14.72
C ALA A 224 10.99 26.17 -13.52
N ILE A 225 11.51 25.44 -12.53
CA ILE A 225 12.25 25.98 -11.38
C ILE A 225 13.52 26.68 -11.87
N ASP A 226 14.27 26.02 -12.75
CA ASP A 226 15.52 26.57 -13.30
C ASP A 226 15.29 27.84 -14.12
N ARG A 227 14.24 27.85 -14.97
CA ARG A 227 13.84 29.07 -15.70
C ARG A 227 13.42 30.19 -14.75
N GLY A 228 12.69 29.89 -13.68
CA GLY A 228 12.31 30.86 -12.65
C GLY A 228 13.55 31.49 -12.00
N LYS A 229 14.48 30.67 -11.53
CA LYS A 229 15.76 31.12 -10.95
C LYS A 229 16.56 31.99 -11.92
N ALA A 230 16.60 31.62 -13.21
CA ALA A 230 17.30 32.40 -14.22
C ALA A 230 16.65 33.76 -14.48
N VAL A 231 15.32 33.82 -14.54
CA VAL A 231 14.56 35.08 -14.68
C VAL A 231 14.74 35.96 -13.44
N ASP A 232 14.66 35.38 -12.24
CA ASP A 232 14.88 36.11 -10.99
C ASP A 232 16.32 36.62 -10.87
N ALA A 233 17.32 35.92 -11.38
CA ALA A 233 18.70 36.42 -11.46
C ALA A 233 18.86 37.60 -12.44
N ILE A 234 18.07 37.63 -13.52
CA ILE A 234 18.08 38.73 -14.50
C ILE A 234 17.31 39.95 -13.96
N ILE A 235 16.17 39.73 -13.29
CA ILE A 235 15.30 40.78 -12.75
C ILE A 235 15.80 41.30 -11.40
N GLY A 236 16.34 40.43 -10.54
CA GLY A 236 16.94 40.73 -9.23
C GLY A 236 18.24 41.55 -9.30
N ALA A 237 18.69 41.92 -10.49
CA ALA A 237 19.60 43.06 -10.66
C ALA A 237 18.93 44.40 -10.30
N ASN A 238 17.59 44.46 -10.20
CA ASN A 238 16.84 45.69 -9.95
C ASN A 238 15.93 45.69 -8.70
N ASP A 239 15.53 44.56 -8.11
CA ASP A 239 14.65 44.58 -6.93
C ASP A 239 15.08 43.60 -5.82
N ASN A 240 15.18 44.14 -4.59
CA ASN A 240 15.49 43.43 -3.36
C ASN A 240 14.30 42.57 -2.89
N GLU A 241 14.05 41.41 -3.50
CA GLU A 241 13.40 40.34 -2.73
C GLU A 241 14.36 39.97 -1.58
N PRO A 242 13.91 39.96 -0.31
CA PRO A 242 14.77 39.58 0.79
C PRO A 242 15.24 38.15 0.54
N MET A 243 16.55 37.95 0.33
CA MET A 243 17.23 36.66 0.05
C MET A 243 16.64 35.44 0.79
N ALA A 244 16.11 35.65 2.00
CA ALA A 244 15.41 34.63 2.79
C ALA A 244 14.17 34.03 2.09
N GLU A 245 13.35 34.82 1.39
CA GLU A 245 12.14 34.35 0.71
C GLU A 245 12.45 33.49 -0.52
N ALA A 246 13.43 33.91 -1.33
CA ALA A 246 13.90 33.14 -2.48
C ALA A 246 14.50 31.78 -2.05
N VAL A 247 15.31 31.76 -0.98
CA VAL A 247 15.84 30.52 -0.38
C VAL A 247 14.72 29.62 0.12
N VAL A 248 13.70 30.17 0.80
CA VAL A 248 12.56 29.41 1.29
C VAL A 248 11.71 28.83 0.15
N SER A 249 11.58 29.54 -0.98
CA SER A 249 10.88 29.03 -2.17
C SER A 249 11.62 27.85 -2.80
N GLY A 250 12.94 27.98 -3.00
CA GLY A 250 13.77 26.89 -3.53
C GLY A 250 13.70 25.63 -2.68
N ILE A 251 13.74 25.76 -1.35
CA ILE A 251 13.61 24.63 -0.43
C ILE A 251 12.23 23.95 -0.56
N LYS A 252 11.15 24.72 -0.77
CA LYS A 252 9.80 24.15 -0.94
C LYS A 252 9.68 23.35 -2.25
N ASP A 253 10.28 23.85 -3.31
CA ASP A 253 10.31 23.19 -4.61
C ASP A 253 11.11 21.88 -4.57
N ASP A 254 12.29 21.89 -3.93
CA ASP A 254 13.10 20.67 -3.74
C ASP A 254 12.37 19.61 -2.90
N ILE A 255 11.67 20.03 -1.84
CA ILE A 255 10.84 19.13 -1.02
C ILE A 255 9.72 18.53 -1.88
N TYR A 256 9.06 19.32 -2.72
CA TYR A 256 8.00 18.85 -3.60
C TYR A 256 8.51 17.82 -4.62
N LEU A 257 9.59 18.11 -5.34
CA LEU A 257 10.20 17.18 -6.29
C LEU A 257 10.65 15.88 -5.60
N SER A 258 11.24 15.98 -4.42
CA SER A 258 11.63 14.82 -3.59
C SER A 258 10.42 13.94 -3.22
N LYS A 259 9.26 14.54 -2.95
CA LYS A 259 8.01 13.80 -2.69
C LYS A 259 7.52 13.06 -3.93
N ILE A 260 7.53 13.70 -5.12
CA ILE A 260 7.17 13.02 -6.37
C ILE A 260 8.14 11.87 -6.64
N ALA A 261 9.45 12.08 -6.48
CA ALA A 261 10.44 11.02 -6.65
C ALA A 261 10.20 9.84 -5.69
N ASN A 262 9.76 10.09 -4.45
CA ASN A 262 9.38 9.03 -3.52
C ASN A 262 8.11 8.28 -4.00
N ILE A 263 7.11 9.00 -4.52
CA ILE A 263 5.91 8.39 -5.11
C ILE A 263 6.31 7.46 -6.28
N ILE A 264 7.16 7.94 -7.19
CA ILE A 264 7.68 7.12 -8.31
C ILE A 264 8.34 5.84 -7.80
N LYS A 265 9.14 5.89 -6.72
CA LYS A 265 9.75 4.69 -6.13
C LYS A 265 8.73 3.65 -5.66
N HIS A 266 7.55 4.06 -5.18
CA HIS A 266 6.47 3.15 -4.82
C HIS A 266 5.85 2.51 -6.08
N VAL A 267 5.55 3.32 -7.09
CA VAL A 267 4.96 2.84 -8.36
C VAL A 267 5.93 1.93 -9.13
N GLU A 268 7.22 2.26 -9.19
CA GLU A 268 8.26 1.40 -9.79
C GLU A 268 8.45 0.09 -9.03
N ARG A 269 8.23 0.09 -7.71
CA ARG A 269 8.20 -1.15 -6.93
C ARG A 269 7.00 -1.98 -7.36
N ALA A 270 5.81 -1.39 -7.49
CA ALA A 270 4.59 -2.07 -7.92
C ALA A 270 4.77 -2.70 -9.30
N ASN A 271 5.35 -1.95 -10.24
CA ASN A 271 5.69 -2.47 -11.57
C ASN A 271 6.65 -3.67 -11.50
N ARG A 272 7.69 -3.61 -10.66
CA ARG A 272 8.63 -4.74 -10.48
C ARG A 272 7.95 -5.98 -9.88
N ILE A 273 7.02 -5.80 -8.94
CA ILE A 273 6.24 -6.92 -8.38
C ILE A 273 5.34 -7.52 -9.45
N SER A 274 4.60 -6.67 -10.18
CA SER A 274 3.72 -7.10 -11.28
C SER A 274 4.51 -7.82 -12.38
N ASP A 275 5.65 -7.27 -12.79
CA ASP A 275 6.52 -7.90 -13.79
C ASP A 275 7.10 -9.24 -13.29
N LEU A 276 7.39 -9.40 -11.99
CA LEU A 276 7.89 -10.65 -11.40
C LEU A 276 6.81 -11.74 -11.33
N LEU A 277 5.60 -11.38 -10.86
CA LEU A 277 4.53 -12.34 -10.63
C LEU A 277 3.84 -12.79 -11.93
N LEU A 278 3.81 -11.92 -12.95
CA LEU A 278 3.17 -12.16 -14.24
C LEU A 278 4.19 -12.41 -15.37
N ALA A 279 5.38 -12.93 -15.03
CA ALA A 279 6.41 -13.38 -15.97
C ALA A 279 6.41 -14.91 -16.10
#